data_AF-A0A518DY86-F1
#
_entry.id   AF-A0A518DY86-F1
#
_cell.length_a   1.000
_cell.length_b   1.000
_cell.length_c   1.000
_cell.angle_alpha   90.00
_cell.angle_beta   90.00
_cell.angle_gamma   90.00
#
_symmetry.space_group_name_H-M   'P 1'
#
loop_
_entity.id
_entity.type
_entity.pdbx_description
1 polymer ?
#
loop_
_entity_poly.entity_id
_entity_poly.type
_entity_poly.pdbx_seq_one_letter_code
_entity_poly.pdbx_strand_id
1 'polypeptide(L)'
;MKLLESMRVAGLLAVGGLLLKLAPAVRAEGAVVSDPAADHERVELFEAIGAGHIKVNLIPKNAKVANVIVRNNTDRPLAIRLPEAFAGVPVLAQFGGGGLGGGGLGGGGLGGVGGNQGIGGGFGGGGGFGGGGGFGGGGGFGGGGFMNVGPDRALKVSLPVVCLEHGKTDPDPRVDYQLVPVSELTDDARVAEVCKMLGRGEVTQNAAQAAAWHLTDGLTWGELARKDRVKLRNGYTEKYFSPQELHFAVKINSEAERRAVQSTSPGETVLAPLSNR
;
A
#
# COMPACT_ATOMS: atom_id res chain seq x y z
N MET A 1 5.83 68.54 54.05
CA MET A 1 6.35 67.82 52.86
C MET A 1 5.52 66.56 52.68
N LYS A 2 4.82 66.46 51.53
CA LYS A 2 4.30 65.25 50.87
C LYS A 2 3.27 64.36 51.59
N LEU A 3 2.04 64.45 51.06
CA LEU A 3 1.00 63.44 50.79
C LEU A 3 1.19 62.05 51.44
N LEU A 4 0.28 61.56 52.31
CA LEU A 4 -1.01 60.89 51.98
C LEU A 4 -0.80 59.72 50.99
N GLU A 5 -1.18 58.46 51.24
CA GLU A 5 -2.45 57.91 51.77
C GLU A 5 -2.14 56.59 52.53
N SER A 6 -2.48 56.36 53.80
CA SER A 6 -3.80 56.19 54.43
C SER A 6 -4.67 55.12 53.76
N MET A 7 -4.76 53.92 54.36
CA MET A 7 -5.95 53.47 55.14
C MET A 7 -7.09 52.96 54.21
N ARG A 8 -7.78 51.83 54.42
CA ARG A 8 -8.11 51.12 55.66
C ARG A 8 -9.08 49.95 55.35
N VAL A 9 -9.25 49.08 56.34
CA VAL A 9 -10.49 48.35 56.73
C VAL A 9 -10.82 47.11 55.88
N ALA A 10 -10.72 45.86 56.35
CA ALA A 10 -11.05 45.18 57.60
C ALA A 10 -12.55 44.84 57.80
N GLY A 11 -12.81 43.56 58.06
CA GLY A 11 -14.06 43.02 58.62
C GLY A 11 -15.01 42.42 57.56
N LEU A 12 -15.74 41.34 57.79
CA LEU A 12 -15.94 40.50 58.97
C LEU A 12 -16.67 39.21 58.50
N LEU A 13 -16.58 38.14 59.31
CA LEU A 13 -17.26 36.85 59.20
C LEU A 13 -18.76 36.89 58.83
N ALA A 14 -19.26 35.87 58.11
CA ALA A 14 -20.37 35.01 58.59
C ALA A 14 -20.66 33.81 57.67
N VAL A 15 -21.01 32.70 58.32
CA VAL A 15 -21.40 31.37 57.82
C VAL A 15 -22.78 31.40 57.15
N GLY A 16 -23.00 30.61 56.09
CA GLY A 16 -24.33 30.39 55.52
C GLY A 16 -24.36 29.30 54.46
N GLY A 17 -25.06 28.20 54.75
CA GLY A 17 -25.12 27.01 53.90
C GLY A 17 -26.07 27.06 52.70
N LEU A 18 -25.76 26.17 51.76
CA LEU A 18 -26.61 25.41 50.84
C LEU A 18 -27.82 26.10 50.19
N LEU A 19 -27.74 26.33 48.88
CA LEU A 19 -28.89 26.26 47.96
C LEU A 19 -28.42 25.82 46.57
N LEU A 20 -28.75 24.57 46.24
CA LEU A 20 -28.67 23.95 44.93
C LEU A 20 -29.59 24.70 43.95
N LYS A 21 -29.01 25.46 43.01
CA LYS A 21 -29.76 25.98 41.85
C LYS A 21 -29.58 25.04 40.67
N LEU A 22 -30.59 24.22 40.42
CA LEU A 22 -30.79 23.54 39.14
C LEU A 22 -30.85 24.60 38.03
N ALA A 23 -29.85 24.62 37.15
CA ALA A 23 -29.97 25.26 35.85
C ALA A 23 -30.74 24.30 34.92
N PRO A 24 -31.73 24.78 34.16
CA PRO A 24 -32.32 23.96 33.11
C PRO A 24 -31.23 23.66 32.06
N ALA A 25 -30.98 22.38 31.82
CA ALA A 25 -30.14 21.94 30.72
C ALA A 25 -30.79 22.42 29.41
N VAL A 26 -30.22 23.47 28.81
CA VAL A 26 -30.44 23.77 27.40
C VAL A 26 -29.98 22.53 26.65
N ARG A 27 -30.97 21.81 26.10
CA ARG A 27 -30.77 20.73 25.15
C ARG A 27 -30.06 21.36 23.97
N ALA A 28 -28.74 21.18 23.89
CA ALA A 28 -28.01 21.42 22.67
C ALA A 28 -28.63 20.47 21.63
N GLU A 29 -29.49 21.01 20.77
CA GLU A 29 -29.84 20.39 19.50
C GLU A 29 -28.52 19.98 18.87
N GLY A 30 -28.40 18.67 18.64
CA GLY A 30 -27.21 18.05 18.13
C GLY A 30 -26.79 18.80 16.88
N ALA A 31 -25.70 19.55 17.00
CA ALA A 31 -24.93 19.95 15.85
C ALA A 31 -24.56 18.64 15.16
N VAL A 32 -25.25 18.38 14.06
CA VAL A 32 -24.92 17.30 13.15
C VAL A 32 -23.48 17.59 12.77
N VAL A 33 -22.56 16.81 13.31
CA VAL A 33 -21.18 16.81 12.84
C VAL A 33 -21.29 16.28 11.43
N SER A 34 -21.37 17.20 10.47
CA SER A 34 -21.34 16.87 9.06
C SER A 34 -19.99 16.21 8.83
N ASP A 35 -20.02 14.89 8.72
CA ASP A 35 -18.89 14.09 8.32
C ASP A 35 -18.40 14.64 6.97
N PRO A 36 -17.18 15.20 6.86
CA PRO A 36 -16.69 15.77 5.60
C PRO A 36 -16.60 14.73 4.48
N ALA A 37 -16.81 13.45 4.78
CA ALA A 37 -16.85 12.32 3.87
C ALA A 37 -18.22 12.04 3.23
N ALA A 38 -19.28 12.77 3.59
CA ALA A 38 -20.64 12.49 3.12
C ALA A 38 -20.91 12.88 1.66
N ASP A 39 -20.04 13.67 1.02
CA ASP A 39 -20.25 14.20 -0.33
C ASP A 39 -19.25 13.66 -1.38
N HIS A 40 -18.49 12.62 -1.02
CA HIS A 40 -17.55 11.97 -1.93
C HIS A 40 -18.19 10.73 -2.58
N GLU A 41 -18.22 10.69 -3.91
CA GLU A 41 -18.64 9.49 -4.62
C GLU A 41 -17.60 8.40 -4.41
N ARG A 42 -18.04 7.25 -3.87
CA ARG A 42 -17.17 6.13 -3.54
C ARG A 42 -17.05 5.22 -4.74
N VAL A 43 -15.81 4.96 -5.16
CA VAL A 43 -15.50 4.11 -6.31
C VAL A 43 -14.35 3.16 -6.00
N GLU A 44 -14.37 1.96 -6.55
CA GLU A 44 -13.24 1.03 -6.47
C GLU A 44 -12.18 1.41 -7.52
N LEU A 45 -10.89 1.31 -7.18
CA LEU A 45 -9.79 1.79 -8.05
C LEU A 45 -9.87 1.23 -9.47
N PHE A 46 -9.97 -0.10 -9.62
CA PHE A 46 -9.93 -0.75 -10.93
C PHE A 46 -11.20 -0.47 -11.76
N GLU A 47 -12.36 -0.43 -11.11
CA GLU A 47 -13.63 -0.08 -11.76
C GLU A 47 -13.60 1.38 -12.24
N ALA A 48 -13.08 2.29 -11.43
CA ALA A 48 -12.95 3.71 -11.79
C ALA A 48 -11.96 3.94 -12.94
N ILE A 49 -10.90 3.13 -13.05
CA ILE A 49 -10.00 3.13 -14.22
C ILE A 49 -10.77 2.68 -15.46
N GLY A 50 -11.50 1.56 -15.39
CA GLY A 50 -12.29 1.02 -16.49
C GLY A 50 -13.39 1.96 -16.98
N ALA A 51 -14.05 2.66 -16.06
CA ALA A 51 -15.06 3.67 -16.36
C ALA A 51 -14.49 5.02 -16.84
N GLY A 52 -13.16 5.21 -16.78
CA GLY A 52 -12.49 6.46 -17.19
C GLY A 52 -12.66 7.63 -16.21
N HIS A 53 -13.30 7.41 -15.05
CA HIS A 53 -13.49 8.42 -14.00
C HIS A 53 -12.15 8.90 -13.44
N ILE A 54 -11.15 8.01 -13.43
CA ILE A 54 -9.80 8.33 -12.99
C ILE A 54 -8.76 7.90 -14.02
N LYS A 55 -7.63 8.61 -14.06
CA LYS A 55 -6.43 8.21 -14.77
C LYS A 55 -5.35 7.84 -13.78
N VAL A 56 -4.81 6.63 -13.89
CA VAL A 56 -3.73 6.14 -13.04
C VAL A 56 -2.46 5.97 -13.87
N ASN A 57 -1.39 6.64 -13.47
CA ASN A 57 -0.05 6.44 -14.03
C ASN A 57 0.84 5.77 -12.98
N LEU A 58 1.28 4.54 -13.27
CA LEU A 58 2.28 3.83 -12.48
C LEU A 58 3.66 4.09 -13.09
N ILE A 59 4.56 4.71 -12.32
CA ILE A 59 5.90 5.08 -12.76
C ILE A 59 6.92 4.44 -11.82
N PRO A 60 7.51 3.28 -12.18
CA PRO A 60 8.60 2.71 -11.39
C PRO A 60 9.81 3.63 -11.43
N LYS A 61 10.40 3.94 -10.27
CA LYS A 61 11.68 4.65 -10.18
C LYS A 61 12.86 3.72 -10.41
N ASN A 62 12.73 2.50 -9.90
CA ASN A 62 13.70 1.41 -9.91
C ASN A 62 13.02 0.14 -9.36
N ALA A 63 13.79 -0.93 -9.18
CA ALA A 63 13.34 -2.22 -8.62
C ALA A 63 12.70 -2.17 -7.22
N LYS A 64 12.74 -1.04 -6.50
CA LYS A 64 12.31 -0.93 -5.10
C LYS A 64 11.18 0.06 -4.86
N VAL A 65 11.01 1.06 -5.72
CA VAL A 65 10.06 2.15 -5.49
C VAL A 65 9.32 2.50 -6.78
N ALA A 66 8.01 2.70 -6.69
CA ALA A 66 7.20 3.26 -7.77
C ALA A 66 6.38 4.46 -7.28
N ASN A 67 6.10 5.40 -8.18
CA ASN A 67 5.08 6.41 -7.95
C ASN A 67 3.77 5.96 -8.58
N VAL A 68 2.67 6.05 -7.85
CA VAL A 68 1.31 5.96 -8.39
C VAL A 68 0.72 7.36 -8.40
N ILE A 69 0.35 7.84 -9.58
CA ILE A 69 -0.31 9.13 -9.74
C ILE A 69 -1.76 8.85 -10.12
N VAL A 70 -2.70 9.25 -9.26
CA VAL A 70 -4.13 9.08 -9.46
C VAL A 70 -4.74 10.45 -9.75
N ARG A 71 -5.28 10.64 -10.95
CA ARG A 71 -5.99 11.85 -11.37
C ARG A 71 -7.48 11.58 -11.42
N ASN A 72 -8.27 12.42 -10.76
CA ASN A 72 -9.71 12.48 -10.93
C ASN A 72 -10.03 13.28 -12.21
N ASN A 73 -10.79 12.70 -13.13
CA ASN A 73 -11.22 13.32 -14.38
C ASN A 73 -12.70 13.77 -14.34
N THR A 74 -13.32 13.67 -13.16
CA THR A 74 -14.71 14.10 -12.92
C THR A 74 -14.74 15.48 -12.27
N ASP A 75 -15.91 16.10 -12.34
CA ASP A 75 -16.25 17.39 -11.72
C ASP A 75 -16.68 17.25 -10.25
N ARG A 76 -16.71 16.03 -9.72
CA ARG A 76 -17.10 15.72 -8.34
C ARG A 76 -15.92 15.12 -7.55
N PRO A 77 -15.87 15.33 -6.23
CA PRO A 77 -14.83 14.72 -5.42
C PRO A 77 -15.05 13.20 -5.31
N LEU A 78 -13.99 12.42 -5.52
CA LEU A 78 -14.04 10.95 -5.47
C LEU A 78 -13.34 10.44 -4.21
N ALA A 79 -13.94 9.44 -3.56
CA ALA A 79 -13.33 8.61 -2.55
C ALA A 79 -13.01 7.25 -3.17
N ILE A 80 -11.75 7.05 -3.55
CA ILE A 80 -11.30 5.88 -4.31
C ILE A 80 -10.83 4.81 -3.34
N ARG A 81 -11.47 3.64 -3.29
CA ARG A 81 -10.97 2.53 -2.50
C ARG A 81 -9.76 1.90 -3.20
N LEU A 82 -8.64 1.87 -2.50
CA LEU A 82 -7.40 1.28 -2.99
C LEU A 82 -7.38 -0.22 -2.69
N PRO A 83 -6.87 -1.06 -3.61
CA PRO A 83 -6.62 -2.46 -3.30
C PRO A 83 -5.46 -2.56 -2.31
N GLU A 84 -5.41 -3.62 -1.49
CA GLU A 84 -4.27 -3.80 -0.57
C GLU A 84 -2.97 -4.12 -1.32
N ALA A 85 -3.07 -4.79 -2.48
CA ALA A 85 -1.96 -5.13 -3.37
C ALA A 85 -2.32 -4.91 -4.85
N PHE A 86 -1.30 -4.64 -5.65
CA PHE A 86 -1.40 -4.44 -7.09
C PHE A 86 -0.14 -4.98 -7.78
N ALA A 87 -0.25 -5.22 -9.08
CA ALA A 87 0.89 -5.43 -9.97
C ALA A 87 0.99 -4.30 -11.00
N GLY A 88 2.20 -4.13 -11.53
CA GLY A 88 2.50 -3.24 -12.63
C GLY A 88 3.04 -4.05 -13.80
N VAL A 89 2.40 -3.97 -14.96
CA VAL A 89 2.84 -4.66 -16.18
C VAL A 89 3.32 -3.64 -17.22
N PRO A 90 4.46 -3.85 -17.89
CA PRO A 90 4.88 -2.98 -18.99
C PRO A 90 3.87 -3.05 -20.14
N VAL A 91 3.36 -1.90 -20.60
CA VAL A 91 2.34 -1.82 -21.66
C VAL A 91 2.85 -2.42 -22.98
N LEU A 92 4.13 -2.21 -23.29
CA LEU A 92 4.76 -2.75 -24.49
C LEU A 92 4.97 -4.27 -24.43
N ALA A 93 5.02 -4.87 -23.23
CA ALA A 93 5.09 -6.32 -23.08
C ALA A 93 3.73 -6.98 -23.35
N GLN A 94 2.62 -6.30 -23.03
CA GLN A 94 1.27 -6.77 -23.34
C GLN A 94 0.97 -6.69 -24.84
N PHE A 95 1.45 -5.64 -25.53
CA PHE A 95 1.27 -5.49 -26.97
C PHE A 95 2.28 -6.31 -27.79
N GLY A 96 3.46 -6.62 -27.24
CA GLY A 96 4.50 -7.43 -27.87
C GLY A 96 4.41 -8.94 -27.65
N GLY A 97 3.50 -9.41 -26.77
CA GLY A 97 3.34 -10.82 -26.41
C GLY A 97 2.03 -11.48 -26.88
N GLY A 98 1.13 -10.75 -27.54
CA GLY A 98 -0.24 -11.21 -27.79
C GLY A 98 -0.88 -10.83 -29.13
N GLY A 99 -0.10 -10.46 -30.15
CA GLY A 99 -0.66 -10.09 -31.46
C GLY A 99 0.30 -10.23 -32.64
N LEU A 100 -0.07 -11.09 -33.60
CA LEU A 100 0.37 -11.07 -35.01
C LEU A 100 1.88 -11.26 -35.30
N GLY A 101 2.40 -12.46 -35.03
CA GLY A 101 3.69 -12.92 -35.57
C GLY A 101 3.74 -14.44 -35.65
N GLY A 102 3.55 -14.99 -36.85
CA GLY A 102 3.50 -16.43 -37.08
C GLY A 102 4.85 -17.15 -36.90
N GLY A 103 4.75 -18.45 -36.59
CA GLY A 103 5.76 -19.47 -36.88
C GLY A 103 6.79 -19.72 -35.78
N GLY A 104 6.62 -20.82 -35.03
CA GLY A 104 7.69 -21.34 -34.18
C GLY A 104 7.25 -22.46 -33.24
N LEU A 105 7.39 -23.70 -33.71
CA LEU A 105 7.34 -24.92 -32.90
C LEU A 105 8.39 -24.91 -31.77
N GLY A 106 7.99 -25.21 -30.53
CA GLY A 106 8.91 -25.62 -29.47
C GLY A 106 8.43 -25.25 -28.06
N GLY A 107 8.05 -26.26 -27.27
CA GLY A 107 7.52 -26.08 -25.92
C GLY A 107 8.57 -25.76 -24.85
N GLY A 108 8.06 -25.29 -23.70
CA GLY A 108 8.74 -25.28 -22.40
C GLY A 108 9.78 -24.16 -22.21
N GLY A 109 9.38 -23.09 -21.52
CA GLY A 109 10.29 -22.06 -21.01
C GLY A 109 10.09 -20.68 -21.63
N LEU A 110 8.94 -20.05 -21.37
CA LEU A 110 8.68 -18.65 -21.74
C LEU A 110 9.32 -17.68 -20.74
N GLY A 111 10.65 -17.69 -20.68
CA GLY A 111 11.47 -16.69 -19.99
C GLY A 111 12.24 -15.86 -21.02
N GLY A 112 11.59 -14.86 -21.61
CA GLY A 112 12.24 -13.95 -22.56
C GLY A 112 13.36 -13.17 -21.88
N VAL A 113 14.61 -13.57 -22.15
CA VAL A 113 15.82 -12.85 -21.77
C VAL A 113 15.85 -11.52 -22.55
N GLY A 114 15.37 -10.44 -21.94
CA GLY A 114 15.47 -9.09 -22.51
C GLY A 114 14.24 -8.17 -22.38
N GLY A 115 13.15 -8.63 -21.77
CA GLY A 115 11.96 -7.80 -21.55
C GLY A 115 12.01 -6.97 -20.26
N ASN A 116 11.29 -5.85 -20.22
CA ASN A 116 10.93 -5.16 -18.98
C ASN A 116 10.11 -6.10 -18.08
N GLN A 117 10.34 -6.04 -16.77
CA GLN A 117 9.67 -6.94 -15.83
C GLN A 117 8.44 -6.34 -15.18
N GLY A 118 7.51 -7.21 -14.77
CA GLY A 118 6.43 -6.89 -13.85
C GLY A 118 6.93 -6.51 -12.46
N ILE A 119 6.19 -5.63 -11.80
CA ILE A 119 6.43 -5.22 -10.40
C ILE A 119 5.20 -5.50 -9.55
N GLY A 120 5.38 -5.73 -8.25
CA GLY A 120 4.31 -5.94 -7.27
C GLY A 120 4.43 -4.96 -6.10
N GLY A 121 3.33 -4.39 -5.63
CA GLY A 121 3.33 -3.44 -4.53
C GLY A 121 2.03 -3.48 -3.74
N GLY A 122 2.01 -2.76 -2.61
CA GLY A 122 0.81 -2.65 -1.77
C GLY A 122 0.57 -1.22 -1.27
N PHE A 123 -0.71 -0.87 -1.10
CA PHE A 123 -1.14 0.45 -0.61
C PHE A 123 -1.25 0.50 0.94
N GLY A 124 -0.74 -0.52 1.63
CA GLY A 124 -1.04 -0.81 3.04
C GLY A 124 -0.41 0.10 4.12
N GLY A 125 0.44 1.05 3.77
CA GLY A 125 1.39 1.66 4.71
C GLY A 125 0.98 3.04 5.23
N GLY A 126 0.39 3.08 6.41
CA GLY A 126 0.24 4.29 7.19
C GLY A 126 1.59 4.74 7.75
N GLY A 127 2.30 5.57 6.99
CA GLY A 127 3.46 6.33 7.47
C GLY A 127 4.81 5.86 6.90
N GLY A 128 5.59 6.84 6.42
CA GLY A 128 7.04 6.72 6.48
C GLY A 128 7.84 6.65 5.17
N PHE A 129 7.36 7.14 4.03
CA PHE A 129 8.25 7.47 2.89
C PHE A 129 7.80 8.76 2.17
N GLY A 130 7.76 9.86 2.92
CA GLY A 130 7.53 11.23 2.43
C GLY A 130 8.78 12.08 2.58
N GLY A 131 9.86 11.72 1.90
CA GLY A 131 11.06 12.55 1.80
C GLY A 131 10.99 13.46 0.57
N GLY A 132 10.58 14.72 0.78
CA GLY A 132 10.92 15.85 -0.09
C GLY A 132 9.85 16.30 -1.09
N GLY A 133 9.43 17.57 -0.95
CA GLY A 133 8.77 18.36 -1.99
C GLY A 133 7.33 18.72 -1.64
N GLY A 134 7.12 19.96 -1.21
CA GLY A 134 5.82 20.47 -0.80
C GLY A 134 4.76 20.40 -1.90
N PHE A 135 3.58 19.94 -1.53
CA PHE A 135 2.26 20.42 -1.95
C PHE A 135 1.23 19.71 -1.05
N GLY A 136 0.56 20.51 -0.20
CA GLY A 136 -0.69 20.26 0.54
C GLY A 136 -1.17 18.85 0.91
N GLY A 137 -1.39 18.64 2.21
CA GLY A 137 -2.42 17.72 2.73
C GLY A 137 -1.92 16.33 3.12
N GLY A 138 -1.46 16.18 4.36
CA GLY A 138 -1.18 14.88 4.96
C GLY A 138 -2.47 14.10 5.19
N GLY A 139 -2.83 13.22 4.25
CA GLY A 139 -3.74 12.10 4.47
C GLY A 139 -2.91 10.84 4.68
N GLY A 140 -2.89 10.32 5.91
CA GLY A 140 -2.28 9.02 6.20
C GLY A 140 -3.09 7.91 5.53
N PHE A 141 -2.46 7.17 4.61
CA PHE A 141 -3.06 5.98 4.02
C PHE A 141 -2.96 4.83 5.01
N GLY A 142 -3.92 4.72 5.94
CA GLY A 142 -4.10 3.53 6.77
C GLY A 142 -4.42 2.33 5.86
N GLY A 143 -3.84 1.17 6.14
CA GLY A 143 -3.87 0.01 5.25
C GLY A 143 -5.27 -0.36 4.75
N GLY A 144 -5.44 -0.42 3.43
CA GLY A 144 -6.71 -0.69 2.76
C GLY A 144 -7.70 0.48 2.72
N GLY A 145 -7.21 1.72 2.90
CA GLY A 145 -8.03 2.93 3.02
C GLY A 145 -8.44 3.58 1.69
N PHE A 146 -9.49 4.41 1.77
CA PHE A 146 -9.95 5.28 0.69
C PHE A 146 -8.95 6.43 0.45
N MET A 147 -8.72 6.75 -0.82
CA MET A 147 -8.00 7.93 -1.30
C MET A 147 -9.00 8.98 -1.77
N ASN A 148 -9.05 10.12 -1.08
CA ASN A 148 -9.91 11.23 -1.50
C ASN A 148 -9.19 12.11 -2.52
N VAL A 149 -9.75 12.24 -3.73
CA VAL A 149 -9.20 13.09 -4.81
C VAL A 149 -10.27 14.09 -5.23
N GLY A 150 -9.97 15.38 -5.05
CA GLY A 150 -10.87 16.46 -5.49
C GLY A 150 -11.09 16.47 -7.01
N PRO A 151 -12.11 17.19 -7.49
CA PRO A 151 -12.40 17.28 -8.93
C PRO A 151 -11.23 17.88 -9.69
N ASP A 152 -10.91 17.31 -10.85
CA ASP A 152 -9.76 17.69 -11.69
C ASP A 152 -8.39 17.73 -10.98
N ARG A 153 -8.26 17.07 -9.82
CA ARG A 153 -7.01 16.99 -9.06
C ARG A 153 -6.29 15.67 -9.29
N ALA A 154 -4.98 15.69 -9.04
CA ALA A 154 -4.16 14.49 -9.01
C ALA A 154 -3.42 14.38 -7.69
N LEU A 155 -3.34 13.17 -7.15
CA LEU A 155 -2.50 12.82 -6.01
C LEU A 155 -1.40 11.87 -6.45
N LYS A 156 -0.22 12.03 -5.84
CA LYS A 156 0.94 11.17 -6.06
C LYS A 156 1.29 10.46 -4.78
N VAL A 157 1.43 9.14 -4.85
CA VAL A 157 1.90 8.31 -3.74
C VAL A 157 3.16 7.57 -4.17
N SER A 158 4.18 7.54 -3.30
CA SER A 158 5.37 6.71 -3.49
C SER A 158 5.21 5.42 -2.68
N LEU A 159 5.35 4.27 -3.33
CA LEU A 159 5.13 2.95 -2.71
C LEU A 159 6.36 2.06 -2.90
N PRO A 160 6.68 1.21 -1.90
CA PRO A 160 7.64 0.14 -2.09
C PRO A 160 7.06 -0.89 -3.07
N VAL A 161 7.93 -1.40 -3.95
CA VAL A 161 7.58 -2.45 -4.93
C VAL A 161 8.68 -3.50 -4.98
N VAL A 162 8.35 -4.70 -5.42
CA VAL A 162 9.32 -5.77 -5.73
C VAL A 162 9.22 -6.16 -7.19
N CYS A 163 10.33 -6.63 -7.73
CA CYS A 163 10.40 -7.31 -9.02
C CYS A 163 9.69 -8.67 -8.94
N LEU A 164 8.82 -8.99 -9.89
CA LEU A 164 8.05 -10.24 -9.91
C LEU A 164 8.56 -11.25 -10.94
N GLU A 165 9.58 -10.90 -11.72
CA GLU A 165 10.15 -11.77 -12.75
C GLU A 165 11.66 -11.70 -12.71
N HIS A 166 12.31 -12.75 -12.22
CA HIS A 166 13.76 -12.77 -12.09
C HIS A 166 14.46 -12.80 -13.44
N GLY A 167 15.61 -12.12 -13.52
CA GLY A 167 16.49 -12.15 -14.71
C GLY A 167 16.07 -11.19 -15.82
N LYS A 168 14.90 -10.55 -15.71
CA LYS A 168 14.49 -9.44 -16.56
C LYS A 168 15.09 -8.10 -16.12
N THR A 169 15.04 -7.13 -17.01
CA THR A 169 15.62 -5.79 -16.77
C THR A 169 14.88 -5.08 -15.64
N ASP A 170 15.62 -4.44 -14.75
CA ASP A 170 15.07 -3.57 -13.69
C ASP A 170 14.08 -2.56 -14.29
N PRO A 171 12.95 -2.31 -13.60
CA PRO A 171 11.93 -1.40 -14.11
C PRO A 171 12.47 0.04 -14.17
N ASP A 172 12.22 0.74 -15.28
CA ASP A 172 12.74 2.09 -15.58
C ASP A 172 11.61 3.11 -15.70
N PRO A 173 11.78 4.36 -15.21
CA PRO A 173 10.76 5.41 -15.31
C PRO A 173 10.29 5.78 -16.71
N ARG A 174 11.08 5.44 -17.75
CA ARG A 174 10.77 5.74 -19.16
C ARG A 174 9.88 4.70 -19.82
N VAL A 175 9.63 3.58 -19.15
CA VAL A 175 8.76 2.53 -19.67
C VAL A 175 7.38 2.74 -19.10
N ASP A 176 6.37 2.66 -19.97
CA ASP A 176 4.97 2.77 -19.56
C ASP A 176 4.52 1.49 -18.85
N TYR A 177 4.00 1.66 -17.63
CA TYR A 177 3.44 0.58 -16.82
C TYR A 177 1.95 0.80 -16.60
N GLN A 178 1.19 -0.27 -16.75
CA GLN A 178 -0.22 -0.33 -16.38
C GLN A 178 -0.35 -0.93 -14.98
N LEU A 179 -1.15 -0.28 -14.13
CA LEU A 179 -1.51 -0.80 -12.80
C LEU A 179 -2.68 -1.78 -12.97
N VAL A 180 -2.47 -3.02 -12.53
CA VAL A 180 -3.40 -4.14 -12.67
C VAL A 180 -3.54 -4.92 -11.36
N PRO A 181 -4.59 -5.74 -11.17
CA PRO A 181 -4.63 -6.71 -10.08
C PRO A 181 -3.42 -7.65 -10.14
N VAL A 182 -2.97 -8.15 -8.97
CA VAL A 182 -1.83 -9.10 -8.92
C VAL A 182 -2.11 -10.37 -9.73
N SER A 183 -3.36 -10.80 -9.78
CA SER A 183 -3.83 -11.97 -10.54
C SER A 183 -3.61 -11.86 -12.05
N GLU A 184 -3.46 -10.66 -12.62
CA GLU A 184 -3.15 -10.49 -14.05
C GLU A 184 -1.70 -10.89 -14.38
N LEU A 185 -0.81 -10.96 -13.37
CA LEU A 185 0.57 -11.44 -13.54
C LEU A 185 0.76 -12.87 -13.03
N THR A 186 0.12 -13.23 -11.92
CA THR A 186 0.28 -14.55 -11.30
C THR A 186 -0.94 -14.97 -10.49
N ASP A 187 -1.34 -16.24 -10.64
CA ASP A 187 -2.44 -16.85 -9.88
C ASP A 187 -2.04 -17.24 -8.44
N ASP A 188 -0.75 -17.12 -8.08
CA ASP A 188 -0.29 -17.44 -6.74
C ASP A 188 -0.67 -16.33 -5.75
N ALA A 189 -1.78 -16.53 -5.02
CA ALA A 189 -2.28 -15.62 -4.00
C ALA A 189 -1.24 -15.26 -2.92
N ARG A 190 -0.21 -16.09 -2.70
CA ARG A 190 0.89 -15.78 -1.77
C ARG A 190 1.68 -14.56 -2.22
N VAL A 191 1.82 -14.32 -3.53
CA VAL A 191 2.51 -13.15 -4.07
C VAL A 191 1.77 -11.86 -3.70
N ALA A 192 0.44 -11.88 -3.75
CA ALA A 192 -0.37 -10.76 -3.30
C ALA A 192 -0.14 -10.48 -1.81
N GLU A 193 -0.10 -11.51 -0.95
CA GLU A 193 0.18 -11.34 0.47
C GLU A 193 1.58 -10.76 0.77
N VAL A 194 2.61 -11.19 0.02
CA VAL A 194 3.95 -10.57 0.10
C VAL A 194 3.87 -9.08 -0.24
N CYS A 195 3.16 -8.71 -1.29
CA CYS A 195 2.97 -7.31 -1.69
C CYS A 195 2.20 -6.50 -0.64
N LYS A 196 1.16 -7.08 -0.02
CA LYS A 196 0.41 -6.44 1.07
C LYS A 196 1.31 -6.21 2.28
N MET A 197 2.06 -7.22 2.72
CA MET A 197 2.99 -7.11 3.85
C MET A 197 4.06 -6.04 3.59
N LEU A 198 4.60 -5.98 2.37
CA LEU A 198 5.57 -4.95 1.96
C LEU A 198 4.94 -3.56 2.00
N GLY A 199 3.74 -3.41 1.42
CA GLY A 199 3.00 -2.15 1.43
C GLY A 199 2.68 -1.67 2.85
N ARG A 200 2.35 -2.58 3.77
CA ARG A 200 2.10 -2.31 5.20
C ARG A 200 3.37 -2.04 6.01
N GLY A 201 4.56 -2.21 5.43
CA GLY A 201 5.83 -2.07 6.15
C GLY A 201 6.10 -3.19 7.17
N GLU A 202 5.38 -4.32 7.08
CA GLU A 202 5.58 -5.49 7.96
C GLU A 202 6.87 -6.24 7.64
N VAL A 203 7.37 -6.10 6.42
CA VAL A 203 8.54 -6.82 5.90
C VAL A 203 9.51 -5.86 5.22
N THR A 204 10.79 -6.22 5.22
CA THR A 204 11.84 -5.42 4.59
C THR A 204 11.90 -5.66 3.08
N GLN A 205 12.33 -4.64 2.34
CA GLN A 205 12.43 -4.66 0.88
C GLN A 205 13.18 -5.88 0.32
N ASN A 206 14.38 -6.18 0.82
CA ASN A 206 15.19 -7.27 0.28
C ASN A 206 14.61 -8.65 0.64
N ALA A 207 14.06 -8.83 1.86
CA ALA A 207 13.44 -10.09 2.23
C ALA A 207 12.16 -10.35 1.42
N ALA A 208 11.37 -9.30 1.16
CA ALA A 208 10.21 -9.37 0.27
C ALA A 208 10.61 -9.70 -1.17
N GLN A 209 11.71 -9.14 -1.69
CA GLN A 209 12.21 -9.46 -3.03
C GLN A 209 12.64 -10.93 -3.16
N ALA A 210 13.31 -11.48 -2.15
CA ALA A 210 13.68 -12.91 -2.12
C ALA A 210 12.45 -13.81 -2.03
N ALA A 211 11.49 -13.46 -1.17
CA ALA A 211 10.20 -14.14 -1.03
C ALA A 211 9.44 -14.17 -2.36
N ALA A 212 9.31 -13.01 -3.03
CA ALA A 212 8.66 -12.87 -4.32
C ALA A 212 9.29 -13.79 -5.37
N TRP A 213 10.60 -13.69 -5.61
CA TRP A 213 11.28 -14.53 -6.61
C TRP A 213 11.26 -16.03 -6.31
N HIS A 214 11.19 -16.43 -5.04
CA HIS A 214 10.98 -17.83 -4.70
C HIS A 214 9.60 -18.32 -5.17
N LEU A 215 8.56 -17.48 -5.01
CA LEU A 215 7.19 -17.81 -5.36
C LEU A 215 6.94 -17.72 -6.88
N THR A 216 7.41 -16.64 -7.52
CA THR A 216 7.13 -16.36 -8.94
C THR A 216 8.02 -17.14 -9.90
N ASP A 217 9.29 -17.31 -9.56
CA ASP A 217 10.31 -17.89 -10.47
C ASP A 217 10.82 -19.26 -9.99
N GLY A 218 10.36 -19.74 -8.83
CA GLY A 218 10.74 -21.04 -8.29
C GLY A 218 12.20 -21.14 -7.81
N LEU A 219 12.89 -20.01 -7.62
CA LEU A 219 14.29 -20.00 -7.18
C LEU A 219 14.42 -20.61 -5.79
N THR A 220 15.26 -21.64 -5.66
CA THR A 220 15.52 -22.25 -4.35
C THR A 220 16.24 -21.27 -3.43
N TRP A 221 16.07 -21.45 -2.12
CA TRP A 221 16.79 -20.64 -1.12
C TRP A 221 18.32 -20.74 -1.27
N GLY A 222 18.82 -21.88 -1.73
CA GLY A 222 20.24 -22.05 -2.03
C GLY A 222 20.70 -21.24 -3.24
N GLU A 223 19.88 -21.13 -4.28
CA GLU A 223 20.17 -20.27 -5.44
C GLU A 223 20.12 -18.79 -5.06
N LEU A 224 19.12 -18.38 -4.28
CA LEU A 224 19.02 -17.03 -3.73
C LEU A 224 20.24 -16.69 -2.86
N ALA A 225 20.70 -17.61 -2.02
CA ALA A 225 21.91 -17.44 -1.18
C ALA A 225 23.20 -17.28 -2.00
N ARG A 226 23.28 -17.92 -3.16
CA ARG A 226 24.45 -17.82 -4.03
C ARG A 226 24.41 -16.60 -4.95
N LYS A 227 23.25 -15.94 -5.08
CA LYS A 227 23.07 -14.84 -6.03
C LYS A 227 23.92 -13.63 -5.67
N ASP A 228 24.69 -13.17 -6.66
CA ASP A 228 25.52 -11.98 -6.55
C ASP A 228 24.72 -10.77 -7.06
N ARG A 229 24.77 -9.65 -6.32
CA ARG A 229 24.26 -8.35 -6.76
C ARG A 229 25.31 -7.59 -7.54
N VAL A 230 26.55 -7.62 -7.06
CA VAL A 230 27.69 -6.99 -7.72
C VAL A 230 28.78 -8.03 -7.86
N LYS A 231 29.33 -8.14 -9.07
CA LYS A 231 30.53 -8.93 -9.35
C LYS A 231 31.51 -8.07 -10.13
N LEU A 232 32.57 -7.63 -9.48
CA LEU A 232 33.59 -6.77 -10.08
C LEU A 232 34.74 -7.62 -10.65
N ARG A 233 35.47 -7.05 -11.61
CA ARG A 233 36.61 -7.72 -12.26
C ARG A 233 37.78 -8.01 -11.30
N ASN A 234 37.84 -7.32 -10.16
CA ASN A 234 38.85 -7.53 -9.11
C ASN A 234 38.54 -8.71 -8.17
N GLY A 235 37.49 -9.49 -8.45
CA GLY A 235 37.07 -10.61 -7.60
C GLY A 235 36.19 -10.22 -6.42
N TYR A 236 35.89 -8.93 -6.23
CA TYR A 236 34.91 -8.50 -5.24
C TYR A 236 33.50 -8.93 -5.66
N THR A 237 32.80 -9.54 -4.71
CA THR A 237 31.44 -10.02 -4.88
C THR A 237 30.60 -9.54 -3.71
N GLU A 238 29.51 -8.84 -4.02
CA GLU A 238 28.46 -8.50 -3.05
C GLU A 238 27.28 -9.45 -3.28
N LYS A 239 26.87 -10.17 -2.23
CA LYS A 239 25.67 -11.03 -2.30
C LYS A 239 24.42 -10.17 -2.40
N TYR A 240 23.43 -10.67 -3.13
CA TYR A 240 22.15 -10.01 -3.26
C TYR A 240 21.36 -10.03 -1.95
N PHE A 241 21.45 -11.15 -1.24
CA PHE A 241 20.80 -11.35 0.05
C PHE A 241 21.81 -11.84 1.09
N SER A 242 21.72 -11.29 2.29
CA SER A 242 22.37 -11.82 3.48
C SER A 242 21.66 -13.08 3.99
N PRO A 243 22.35 -13.95 4.76
CA PRO A 243 21.71 -15.11 5.39
C PRO A 243 20.49 -14.75 6.25
N GLN A 244 20.54 -13.61 6.95
CA GLN A 244 19.46 -13.10 7.78
C GLN A 244 18.24 -12.71 6.94
N GLU A 245 18.43 -12.00 5.83
CA GLU A 245 17.35 -11.63 4.91
C GLU A 245 16.67 -12.89 4.33
N LEU A 246 17.43 -13.92 3.99
CA LEU A 246 16.87 -15.19 3.50
C LEU A 246 16.09 -15.94 4.58
N HIS A 247 16.57 -15.94 5.82
CA HIS A 247 15.82 -16.50 6.95
C HIS A 247 14.48 -15.79 7.15
N PHE A 248 14.44 -14.46 7.02
CA PHE A 248 13.18 -13.72 7.04
C PHE A 248 12.31 -14.01 5.82
N ALA A 249 12.89 -14.12 4.61
CA ALA A 249 12.14 -14.44 3.39
C ALA A 249 11.41 -15.79 3.48
N VAL A 250 12.04 -16.80 4.09
CA VAL A 250 11.37 -18.09 4.39
C VAL A 250 10.13 -17.89 5.26
N LYS A 251 10.25 -17.11 6.34
CA LYS A 251 9.12 -16.82 7.24
C LYS A 251 8.02 -16.02 6.54
N ILE A 252 8.39 -15.08 5.67
CA ILE A 252 7.46 -14.30 4.87
C ILE A 252 6.64 -15.23 3.97
N ASN A 253 7.26 -16.21 3.32
CA ASN A 253 6.53 -17.16 2.48
C ASN A 253 5.56 -18.04 3.28
N SER A 254 5.98 -18.53 4.45
CA SER A 254 5.07 -19.28 5.34
C SER A 254 3.88 -18.44 5.82
N GLU A 255 4.11 -17.16 6.13
CA GLU A 255 3.05 -16.24 6.54
C GLU A 255 2.12 -15.87 5.37
N ALA A 256 2.69 -15.67 4.17
CA ALA A 256 1.93 -15.41 2.95
C ALA A 256 1.02 -16.60 2.61
N GLU A 257 1.50 -17.83 2.75
CA GLU A 257 0.70 -19.04 2.60
C GLU A 257 -0.44 -19.10 3.61
N ARG A 258 -0.15 -18.89 4.90
CA ARG A 258 -1.17 -18.86 5.96
C ARG A 258 -2.26 -17.83 5.67
N ARG A 259 -1.90 -16.61 5.27
CA ARG A 259 -2.86 -15.53 4.96
C ARG A 259 -3.65 -15.80 3.70
N ALA A 260 -3.01 -16.33 2.64
CA ALA A 260 -3.67 -16.66 1.39
C ALA A 260 -4.76 -17.74 1.56
N VAL A 261 -4.51 -18.75 2.41
CA VAL A 261 -5.52 -19.75 2.79
C VAL A 261 -6.68 -19.09 3.54
N GLN A 262 -6.39 -18.24 4.53
CA GLN A 262 -7.43 -17.54 5.30
C GLN A 262 -8.31 -16.62 4.45
N SER A 263 -7.73 -15.90 3.49
CA SER A 263 -8.51 -15.05 2.58
C SER A 263 -9.41 -15.83 1.62
N THR A 264 -9.06 -17.10 1.34
CA THR A 264 -9.85 -17.99 0.49
C THR A 264 -10.94 -18.74 1.28
N SER A 265 -10.83 -18.77 2.62
CA SER A 265 -11.78 -19.45 3.53
C SER A 265 -12.63 -18.49 4.38
N PRO A 266 -13.44 -17.58 3.83
CA PRO A 266 -14.45 -16.88 4.62
C PRO A 266 -15.70 -17.77 4.77
N GLY A 267 -15.83 -18.52 5.87
CA GLY A 267 -17.14 -19.06 6.26
C GLY A 267 -17.26 -20.44 6.94
N GLU A 268 -16.29 -20.95 7.69
CA GLU A 268 -16.58 -22.05 8.64
C GLU A 268 -16.57 -21.52 10.08
N THR A 269 -17.66 -20.84 10.43
CA THR A 269 -18.08 -20.77 11.83
C THR A 269 -18.33 -22.20 12.27
N VAL A 270 -17.37 -22.79 12.98
CA VAL A 270 -17.57 -24.05 13.70
C VAL A 270 -18.62 -23.78 14.78
N LEU A 271 -19.89 -23.91 14.42
CA LEU A 271 -20.95 -24.23 15.36
C LEU A 271 -20.66 -25.65 15.82
N ALA A 272 -19.91 -25.76 16.93
CA ALA A 272 -19.87 -26.99 17.69
C ALA A 272 -21.33 -27.37 18.00
N PRO A 273 -21.81 -28.57 17.63
CA PRO A 273 -23.11 -29.00 18.10
C PRO A 273 -23.01 -29.10 19.62
N LEU A 274 -23.80 -28.26 20.31
CA LEU A 274 -24.11 -28.46 21.72
C LEU A 274 -24.78 -29.83 21.82
N SER A 275 -23.98 -30.85 22.14
CA SER A 275 -24.47 -32.14 22.58
C SER A 275 -25.23 -31.90 23.88
N ASN A 276 -26.55 -31.89 23.78
CA ASN A 276 -27.45 -31.82 24.90
C ASN A 276 -28.37 -33.04 24.82
N ARG A 277 -28.31 -33.85 25.88
CA ARG A 277 -29.01 -35.12 26.16
C ARG A 277 -28.31 -36.40 25.71
#